data_AF-A0A2V6F9Z1-F1
#
_entry.id   AF-A0A2V6F9Z1-F1
#
_cell.length_a   1.000
_cell.length_b   1.000
_cell.length_c   1.000
_cell.angle_alpha   90.00
_cell.angle_beta   90.00
_cell.angle_gamma   90.00
#
_symmetry.space_group_name_H-M   'P 1'
#
loop_
_entity.id
_entity.type
_entity.pdbx_description
1 polymer ?
#
loop_
_entity_poly.entity_id
_entity_poly.type
_entity_poly.pdbx_seq_one_letter_code
_entity_poly.pdbx_strand_id
1 'polypeptide(L)'
;MKSPLRILHLEDDVIDTELLQATLEMNQVVAEVNRVETREQFLNALEGGGYDLIISDYSLPSFDGLRALGLAREHWPAIPFILFSGTIGEEAAIESLRNGATDYVLKQRPERLVPSMRRALREFEDRRRRQQAEEALGEREEFFRLISENVMDLIVVVDLEGRRVYNSPSYKSLLGDPARLLGTDSFEEIHPEDRERIRRVFRETIATGVGQRAEFRFMLKERGVH
;
A
#
# COMPACT_ATOMS: atom_id res chain seq x y z
N MET A 1 12.02 -21.03 -5.03
CA MET A 1 10.80 -21.69 -5.56
C MET A 1 9.62 -20.80 -5.18
N LYS A 2 8.73 -20.44 -6.10
CA LYS A 2 7.50 -19.71 -5.72
C LYS A 2 6.63 -20.65 -4.91
N SER A 3 6.07 -20.17 -3.80
CA SER A 3 5.07 -20.91 -3.03
C SER A 3 3.88 -21.28 -3.91
N PRO A 4 3.22 -22.44 -3.67
CA PRO A 4 2.01 -22.80 -4.39
C PRO A 4 0.92 -21.73 -4.19
N LEU A 5 0.16 -21.45 -5.23
CA LEU A 5 -1.02 -20.58 -5.16
C LEU A 5 -2.07 -21.24 -4.28
N ARG A 6 -2.58 -20.56 -3.24
CA ARG A 6 -3.59 -21.13 -2.35
C ARG A 6 -4.99 -20.71 -2.81
N ILE A 7 -5.78 -21.68 -3.27
CA ILE A 7 -7.12 -21.46 -3.82
C ILE A 7 -8.16 -22.01 -2.85
N LEU A 8 -9.13 -21.18 -2.46
CA LEU A 8 -10.35 -21.64 -1.81
C LEU A 8 -11.38 -21.94 -2.90
N HIS A 9 -11.80 -23.20 -3.00
CA HIS A 9 -12.76 -23.67 -4.00
C HIS A 9 -14.09 -24.02 -3.35
N LEU A 10 -15.13 -23.22 -3.57
CA LEU A 10 -16.48 -23.53 -3.11
C LEU A 10 -17.23 -24.29 -4.20
N GLU A 11 -17.41 -25.59 -4.00
CA GLU A 11 -17.98 -26.52 -5.00
C GLU A 11 -18.48 -27.80 -4.31
N ASP A 12 -19.74 -28.18 -4.57
CA ASP A 12 -20.34 -29.40 -4.04
C ASP A 12 -20.14 -30.63 -4.94
N ASP A 13 -19.83 -30.45 -6.23
CA ASP A 13 -19.51 -31.55 -7.13
C ASP A 13 -17.99 -31.86 -7.18
N VAL A 14 -17.64 -33.11 -6.89
CA VAL A 14 -16.25 -33.60 -6.97
C VAL A 14 -15.74 -33.54 -8.41
N ILE A 15 -16.58 -33.82 -9.41
CA ILE A 15 -16.21 -33.82 -10.83
C ILE A 15 -15.81 -32.42 -11.29
N ASP A 16 -16.53 -31.39 -10.84
CA ASP A 16 -16.21 -30.01 -11.18
C ASP A 16 -14.92 -29.53 -10.49
N THR A 17 -14.62 -30.08 -9.32
CA THR A 17 -13.31 -29.88 -8.68
C THR A 17 -12.18 -30.57 -9.45
N GLU A 18 -12.39 -31.78 -9.97
CA GLU A 18 -11.43 -32.45 -10.85
C GLU A 18 -11.21 -31.67 -12.15
N LEU A 19 -12.27 -31.06 -12.72
CA LEU A 19 -12.15 -30.17 -13.88
C LEU A 19 -11.27 -28.96 -13.58
N LEU A 20 -11.45 -28.32 -12.43
CA LEU A 20 -10.57 -27.24 -11.98
C LEU A 20 -9.11 -27.72 -11.89
N GLN A 21 -8.87 -28.82 -11.19
CA GLN A 21 -7.52 -29.36 -10.98
C GLN A 21 -6.83 -29.71 -12.30
N ALA A 22 -7.52 -30.44 -13.20
CA ALA A 22 -7.01 -30.77 -14.53
C ALA A 22 -6.69 -29.50 -15.34
N THR A 23 -7.53 -28.47 -15.24
CA THR A 23 -7.31 -27.19 -15.92
C THR A 23 -6.04 -26.49 -15.41
N LEU A 24 -5.78 -26.53 -14.10
CA LEU A 24 -4.56 -25.97 -13.50
C LEU A 24 -3.31 -26.76 -13.92
N GLU A 25 -3.38 -28.09 -13.90
CA GLU A 25 -2.30 -28.99 -14.28
C GLU A 25 -1.89 -28.83 -15.76
N MET A 26 -2.88 -28.84 -16.68
CA MET A 26 -2.64 -28.63 -18.11
C MET A 26 -1.95 -27.30 -18.41
N ASN A 27 -2.15 -26.29 -17.55
CA ASN A 27 -1.55 -24.97 -17.68
C ASN A 27 -0.31 -24.75 -16.79
N GLN A 28 0.19 -25.82 -16.16
CA GLN A 28 1.38 -25.81 -15.30
C GLN A 28 1.27 -24.82 -14.13
N VAL A 29 0.07 -24.67 -13.56
CA VAL A 29 -0.17 -23.85 -12.38
C VAL A 29 0.02 -24.70 -11.13
N VAL A 30 1.04 -24.37 -10.34
CA VAL A 30 1.27 -25.00 -9.03
C VAL A 30 0.35 -24.34 -8.00
N ALA A 31 -0.69 -25.05 -7.58
CA ALA A 31 -1.69 -24.56 -6.64
C ALA A 31 -2.05 -25.61 -5.59
N GLU A 32 -2.35 -25.14 -4.38
CA GLU A 32 -3.00 -25.90 -3.32
C GLU A 32 -4.49 -25.52 -3.32
N VAL A 33 -5.36 -26.47 -3.66
CA VAL A 33 -6.80 -26.24 -3.75
C VAL A 33 -7.46 -26.79 -2.49
N ASN A 34 -8.03 -25.91 -1.67
CA ASN A 34 -8.89 -26.29 -0.55
C ASN A 34 -10.35 -26.27 -1.01
N ARG A 35 -10.95 -27.44 -1.21
CA ARG A 35 -12.37 -27.57 -1.55
C ARG A 35 -13.23 -27.51 -0.30
N VAL A 36 -14.28 -26.69 -0.36
CA VAL A 36 -15.36 -26.60 0.62
C VAL A 36 -16.69 -26.71 -0.11
N GLU A 37 -17.69 -27.32 0.53
CA GLU A 37 -18.96 -27.66 -0.12
C GLU A 37 -20.13 -26.84 0.45
N THR A 38 -20.02 -26.46 1.72
CA THR A 38 -21.11 -25.82 2.45
C THR A 38 -20.76 -24.39 2.83
N ARG A 39 -21.80 -23.57 3.06
CA ARG A 39 -21.66 -22.21 3.58
C ARG A 39 -20.82 -22.16 4.86
N GLU A 40 -21.02 -23.10 5.78
CA GLU A 40 -20.31 -23.16 7.06
C GLU A 40 -18.81 -23.42 6.85
N GLN A 41 -18.47 -24.39 6.02
CA GLN A 41 -17.07 -24.67 5.66
C GLN A 41 -16.42 -23.47 4.95
N PHE A 42 -17.17 -22.79 4.08
CA PHE A 42 -16.68 -21.60 3.39
C PHE A 42 -16.38 -20.46 4.37
N LEU A 43 -17.28 -20.17 5.30
CA LEU A 43 -17.06 -19.16 6.35
C LEU A 43 -15.84 -19.50 7.22
N ASN A 44 -15.77 -20.74 7.72
CA ASN A 44 -14.62 -21.18 8.51
C ASN A 44 -13.29 -21.05 7.73
N ALA A 45 -13.31 -21.32 6.43
CA ALA A 45 -12.14 -21.12 5.58
C ALA A 45 -11.80 -19.63 5.42
N LEU A 46 -12.79 -18.75 5.21
CA LEU A 46 -12.55 -17.30 5.13
C LEU A 46 -11.93 -16.76 6.43
N GLU A 47 -12.41 -17.21 7.59
CA GLU A 47 -11.84 -16.84 8.90
C GLU A 47 -10.40 -17.33 9.08
N GLY A 48 -10.10 -18.56 8.64
CA GLY A 48 -8.75 -19.12 8.68
C GLY A 48 -7.75 -18.41 7.75
N GLY A 49 -8.25 -17.83 6.65
CA GLY A 49 -7.49 -16.97 5.74
C GLY A 49 -6.32 -17.64 5.02
N GLY A 50 -5.46 -16.80 4.44
CA GLY A 50 -4.24 -17.22 3.74
C GLY A 50 -4.45 -17.75 2.31
N TYR A 51 -5.58 -17.43 1.68
CA TYR A 51 -5.83 -17.73 0.28
C TYR A 51 -5.45 -16.54 -0.61
N ASP A 52 -5.06 -16.85 -1.84
CA ASP A 52 -4.71 -15.87 -2.87
C ASP A 52 -5.88 -15.60 -3.82
N LEU A 53 -6.80 -16.56 -3.94
CA LEU A 53 -7.93 -16.54 -4.85
C LEU A 53 -9.07 -17.40 -4.30
N ILE A 54 -10.30 -16.95 -4.54
CA ILE A 54 -11.50 -17.75 -4.36
C ILE A 54 -12.07 -18.10 -5.73
N ILE A 55 -12.37 -19.39 -5.94
CA ILE A 55 -13.15 -19.87 -7.07
C ILE A 55 -14.43 -20.48 -6.50
N SER A 56 -15.59 -20.08 -7.01
CA SER A 56 -16.87 -20.54 -6.50
C SER A 56 -17.74 -21.02 -7.65
N ASP A 57 -18.41 -22.16 -7.47
CA ASP A 57 -19.60 -22.44 -8.27
C ASP A 57 -20.71 -21.44 -7.93
N TYR A 58 -21.61 -21.25 -8.88
CA TYR A 58 -22.76 -20.38 -8.70
C TYR A 58 -23.95 -21.11 -8.07
N SER A 59 -24.16 -22.39 -8.41
CA SER A 59 -25.39 -23.13 -8.22
C SER A 59 -25.19 -24.25 -7.20
N LEU A 60 -25.02 -23.91 -5.92
CA LEU A 60 -24.92 -24.93 -4.87
C LEU A 60 -26.30 -25.18 -4.22
N PRO A 61 -26.55 -26.38 -3.65
CA PRO A 61 -27.90 -26.81 -3.22
C PRO A 61 -28.59 -25.92 -2.19
N SER A 62 -27.84 -25.28 -1.29
CA SER A 62 -28.37 -24.48 -0.16
C SER A 62 -27.76 -23.09 -0.06
N PHE A 63 -26.85 -22.74 -0.97
CA PHE A 63 -26.03 -21.55 -0.91
C PHE A 63 -25.64 -21.15 -2.34
N ASP A 64 -25.88 -19.91 -2.75
CA ASP A 64 -25.53 -19.49 -4.11
C ASP A 64 -24.20 -18.71 -4.11
N GLY A 65 -23.55 -18.68 -5.28
CA GLY A 65 -22.26 -18.01 -5.45
C GLY A 65 -22.29 -16.50 -5.23
N LEU A 66 -23.46 -15.84 -5.35
CA LEU A 66 -23.58 -14.40 -5.05
C LEU A 66 -23.53 -14.13 -3.55
N ARG A 67 -24.18 -14.96 -2.74
CA ARG A 67 -24.06 -14.90 -1.28
C ARG A 67 -22.63 -15.23 -0.85
N ALA A 68 -21.98 -16.20 -1.49
CA ALA A 68 -20.56 -16.49 -1.26
C ALA A 68 -19.66 -15.29 -1.56
N LEU A 69 -19.91 -14.58 -2.67
CA LEU A 69 -19.22 -13.34 -3.00
C LEU A 69 -19.44 -12.27 -1.92
N GLY A 70 -20.67 -12.10 -1.43
CA GLY A 70 -20.97 -11.17 -0.33
C GLY A 70 -20.13 -11.46 0.92
N LEU A 71 -20.12 -12.72 1.37
CA LEU A 71 -19.33 -13.13 2.54
C LEU A 71 -17.82 -12.93 2.32
N ALA A 72 -17.32 -13.26 1.12
CA ALA A 72 -15.92 -13.04 0.78
C ALA A 72 -15.54 -11.56 0.82
N ARG A 73 -16.44 -10.66 0.39
CA ARG A 73 -16.21 -9.21 0.43
C ARG A 73 -16.25 -8.63 1.83
N GLU A 74 -17.03 -9.21 2.74
CA GLU A 74 -17.05 -8.82 4.15
C GLU A 74 -15.73 -9.16 4.87
N HIS A 75 -15.15 -10.33 4.59
CA HIS A 75 -13.94 -10.82 5.26
C HIS A 75 -12.66 -10.36 4.57
N TRP A 76 -12.65 -10.38 3.23
CA TRP A 76 -11.50 -10.08 2.39
C TRP A 76 -11.94 -9.22 1.19
N PRO A 77 -12.18 -7.91 1.39
CA PRO A 77 -12.76 -7.02 0.37
C PRO A 77 -12.01 -7.02 -0.98
N ALA A 78 -10.69 -7.22 -0.94
CA ALA A 78 -9.83 -7.15 -2.12
C ALA A 78 -9.50 -8.52 -2.74
N ILE A 79 -9.86 -9.66 -2.11
CA ILE A 79 -9.45 -10.96 -2.63
C ILE A 79 -10.07 -11.20 -4.02
N PRO A 80 -9.30 -11.69 -5.00
CA PRO A 80 -9.85 -12.17 -6.25
C PRO A 80 -10.94 -13.22 -6.01
N PHE A 81 -12.09 -13.03 -6.66
CA PHE A 81 -13.23 -13.95 -6.58
C PHE A 81 -13.72 -14.24 -8.00
N ILE A 82 -13.56 -15.47 -8.45
CA ILE A 82 -13.98 -15.89 -9.79
C ILE A 82 -15.14 -16.88 -9.64
N LEU A 83 -16.24 -16.59 -10.34
CA LEU A 83 -17.31 -17.57 -10.48
C LEU A 83 -16.97 -18.53 -11.61
N PHE A 84 -17.05 -19.83 -11.34
CA PHE A 84 -16.82 -20.89 -12.31
C PHE A 84 -18.04 -21.78 -12.34
N SER A 85 -18.93 -21.60 -13.32
CA SER A 85 -20.25 -22.26 -13.32
C SER A 85 -20.57 -22.95 -14.63
N GLY A 86 -21.30 -24.07 -14.55
CA GLY A 86 -21.80 -24.81 -15.71
C GLY A 86 -23.07 -24.21 -16.30
N THR A 87 -23.88 -23.53 -15.50
CA THR A 87 -25.13 -22.95 -15.96
C THR A 87 -25.38 -21.63 -15.25
N ILE A 88 -25.18 -20.53 -15.96
CA ILE A 88 -25.65 -19.22 -15.53
C ILE A 88 -26.32 -18.53 -16.71
N GLY A 89 -27.42 -17.82 -16.44
CA GLY A 89 -28.00 -16.89 -17.40
C GLY A 89 -27.15 -15.62 -17.51
N GLU A 90 -27.20 -14.95 -18.67
CA GLU A 90 -26.47 -13.70 -18.91
C GLU A 90 -26.73 -12.63 -17.83
N GLU A 91 -27.97 -12.53 -17.36
CA GLU A 91 -28.37 -11.59 -16.30
C GLU A 91 -27.62 -11.82 -14.98
N ALA A 92 -27.52 -13.08 -14.55
CA ALA A 92 -26.82 -13.44 -13.33
C ALA A 92 -25.29 -13.28 -13.45
N ALA A 93 -24.73 -13.51 -14.65
CA ALA A 93 -23.33 -13.19 -14.92
C ALA A 93 -23.07 -11.67 -14.78
N ILE A 94 -23.93 -10.83 -15.36
CA ILE A 94 -23.83 -9.37 -15.25
C ILE A 94 -23.97 -8.93 -13.79
N GLU A 95 -24.93 -9.49 -13.07
CA GLU A 95 -25.15 -9.19 -11.65
C GLU A 95 -23.92 -9.54 -10.81
N SER A 96 -23.30 -10.69 -11.04
CA SER A 96 -22.11 -11.09 -10.30
C SER A 96 -20.95 -10.11 -10.47
N LEU A 97 -20.71 -9.63 -11.69
CA LEU A 97 -19.67 -8.65 -11.98
C LEU A 97 -19.99 -7.29 -11.34
N ARG A 98 -21.27 -6.88 -11.36
CA ARG A 98 -21.73 -5.65 -10.67
C ARG A 98 -21.55 -5.72 -9.16
N ASN A 99 -21.72 -6.90 -8.57
CA ASN A 99 -21.52 -7.14 -7.14
C ASN A 99 -20.04 -7.36 -6.77
N GLY A 100 -19.12 -7.21 -7.72
CA GLY A 100 -17.69 -7.20 -7.46
C GLY A 100 -17.00 -8.56 -7.60
N ALA A 101 -17.60 -9.53 -8.29
CA ALA A 101 -16.84 -10.68 -8.78
C ALA A 101 -15.72 -10.18 -9.71
N THR A 102 -14.54 -10.77 -9.60
CA THR A 102 -13.38 -10.41 -10.42
C THR A 102 -13.55 -10.88 -11.86
N ASP A 103 -14.13 -12.06 -12.05
CA ASP A 103 -14.52 -12.55 -13.36
C ASP A 103 -15.58 -13.64 -13.24
N TYR A 104 -16.16 -13.98 -14.39
CA TYR A 104 -17.08 -15.09 -14.56
C TYR A 104 -16.60 -16.00 -15.69
N VAL A 105 -16.52 -17.31 -15.41
CA VAL A 105 -16.04 -18.33 -16.35
C VAL A 105 -17.03 -19.49 -16.43
N LEU A 106 -17.31 -19.93 -17.66
CA LEU A 106 -18.17 -21.09 -17.93
C LEU A 106 -17.37 -22.39 -17.85
N LYS A 107 -17.90 -23.43 -17.17
CA LYS A 107 -17.30 -24.77 -17.11
C LYS A 107 -17.16 -25.43 -18.49
N GLN A 108 -17.93 -25.01 -19.50
CA GLN A 108 -17.78 -25.47 -20.90
C GLN A 108 -16.60 -24.83 -21.64
N ARG A 109 -15.99 -23.77 -21.06
CA ARG A 109 -14.82 -23.08 -21.61
C ARG A 109 -13.73 -22.93 -20.54
N PRO A 110 -13.29 -24.04 -19.92
CA PRO A 110 -12.35 -24.02 -18.79
C PRO A 110 -11.00 -23.42 -19.18
N GLU A 111 -10.64 -23.41 -20.47
CA GLU A 111 -9.43 -22.77 -20.99
C GLU A 111 -9.36 -21.26 -20.71
N ARG A 112 -10.50 -20.60 -20.43
CA ARG A 112 -10.55 -19.18 -20.05
C ARG A 112 -10.22 -18.93 -18.59
N LEU A 113 -10.27 -19.96 -17.74
CA LEU A 113 -10.09 -19.83 -16.31
C LEU A 113 -8.68 -19.36 -15.95
N VAL A 114 -7.64 -20.03 -16.44
CA VAL A 114 -6.26 -19.69 -16.08
C VAL A 114 -5.84 -18.29 -16.57
N PRO A 115 -6.16 -17.85 -17.80
CA PRO A 115 -5.95 -16.46 -18.21
C PRO A 115 -6.64 -15.45 -17.29
N SER A 116 -7.88 -15.73 -16.86
CA SER A 116 -8.63 -14.91 -15.92
C SER A 116 -7.96 -14.83 -14.55
N MET A 117 -7.63 -15.99 -13.97
CA MET A 117 -6.90 -16.10 -12.70
C MET A 117 -5.59 -15.31 -12.72
N ARG A 118 -4.78 -15.48 -13.77
CA ARG A 118 -3.49 -14.78 -13.90
C ARG A 118 -3.65 -13.28 -13.97
N ARG A 119 -4.70 -12.78 -14.64
CA ARG A 119 -5.01 -11.34 -14.67
C ARG A 119 -5.41 -10.85 -13.29
N ALA A 120 -6.36 -11.54 -12.66
CA ALA A 120 -6.87 -11.21 -11.34
C ALA A 120 -5.76 -11.15 -10.27
N LEU A 121 -4.89 -12.15 -10.24
CA LEU A 121 -3.78 -12.22 -9.28
C LEU A 121 -2.74 -11.12 -9.50
N ARG A 122 -2.40 -10.79 -10.75
CA ARG A 122 -1.50 -9.66 -11.04
C ARG A 122 -2.08 -8.35 -10.54
N GLU A 123 -3.34 -8.06 -10.86
CA GLU A 123 -3.99 -6.83 -10.40
C GLU A 123 -4.09 -6.76 -8.88
N PHE A 124 -4.34 -7.90 -8.22
CA PHE A 124 -4.37 -7.99 -6.77
C PHE A 124 -2.99 -7.75 -6.14
N GLU A 125 -1.94 -8.39 -6.65
CA GLU A 125 -0.56 -8.17 -6.19
C GLU A 125 -0.13 -6.71 -6.38
N ASP A 126 -0.44 -6.11 -7.53
CA ASP A 126 -0.09 -4.73 -7.83
C ASP A 126 -0.77 -3.75 -6.87
N ARG A 127 -2.07 -3.97 -6.58
CA ARG A 127 -2.80 -3.18 -5.59
C ARG A 127 -2.21 -3.34 -4.19
N ARG A 128 -1.90 -4.58 -3.76
CA ARG A 128 -1.28 -4.82 -2.45
C ARG A 128 0.08 -4.15 -2.32
N ARG A 129 0.93 -4.26 -3.34
CA ARG A 129 2.25 -3.62 -3.34
C ARG A 129 2.15 -2.11 -3.26
N ARG A 130 1.21 -1.52 -4.00
CA ARG A 130 0.97 -0.09 -3.97
C ARG A 130 0.52 0.38 -2.58
N GLN A 131 -0.46 -0.31 -1.98
CA GLN A 131 -0.94 0.03 -0.65
C GLN A 131 0.17 -0.07 0.40
N GLN A 132 0.97 -1.14 0.38
CA GLN A 132 2.11 -1.29 1.29
C GLN A 132 3.17 -0.20 1.10
N ALA A 133 3.41 0.24 -0.14
CA ALA A 133 4.35 1.33 -0.41
C ALA A 133 3.82 2.68 0.10
N GLU A 134 2.52 2.94 -0.05
CA GLU A 134 1.86 4.14 0.46
C GLU A 134 1.87 4.18 2.00
N GLU A 135 1.56 3.05 2.66
CA GLU A 135 1.63 2.91 4.13
C GLU A 135 3.06 3.13 4.65
N ALA A 136 4.05 2.47 4.04
CA ALA A 136 5.46 2.63 4.43
C ALA A 136 5.99 4.06 4.21
N LEU A 137 5.47 4.78 3.22
CA LEU A 137 5.81 6.18 3.00
C LEU A 137 5.20 7.06 4.10
N GLY A 138 3.93 6.84 4.45
CA GLY A 138 3.26 7.54 5.55
C GLY A 138 3.95 7.34 6.90
N GLU A 139 4.35 6.12 7.23
CA GLU A 139 5.09 5.82 8.47
C GLU A 139 6.45 6.55 8.52
N ARG A 140 7.15 6.65 7.38
CA ARG A 140 8.43 7.38 7.29
C ARG A 140 8.24 8.88 7.44
N GLU A 141 7.22 9.45 6.81
CA GLU A 141 6.88 10.88 6.96
C GLU A 141 6.52 11.21 8.41
N GLU A 142 5.74 10.37 9.06
CA GLU A 142 5.38 10.53 10.47
C GLU A 142 6.59 10.38 11.39
N PHE A 143 7.46 9.39 11.16
CA PHE A 143 8.70 9.24 11.91
C PHE A 143 9.62 10.46 11.74
N PHE A 144 9.80 10.96 10.52
CA PHE A 144 10.60 12.16 10.24
C PHE A 144 10.02 13.40 10.92
N ARG A 145 8.68 13.55 10.90
CA ARG A 145 8.00 14.59 11.66
C ARG A 145 8.32 14.46 13.15
N LEU A 146 8.08 13.31 13.77
CA LEU A 146 8.31 13.14 15.21
C LEU A 146 9.75 13.41 15.65
N ILE A 147 10.76 12.97 14.88
CA ILE A 147 12.16 13.27 15.22
C ILE A 147 12.48 14.75 15.04
N SER A 148 12.00 15.40 13.98
CA SER A 148 12.29 16.82 13.72
C SER A 148 11.57 17.76 14.69
N GLU A 149 10.39 17.37 15.17
CA GLU A 149 9.60 18.16 16.12
C GLU A 149 10.07 18.04 17.57
N ASN A 150 10.74 16.93 17.95
CA ASN A 150 11.19 16.67 19.33
C ASN A 150 12.70 16.87 19.56
N VAL A 151 13.50 17.03 18.51
CA VAL A 151 14.92 17.36 18.65
C VAL A 151 15.07 18.82 19.15
N MET A 152 15.85 19.02 20.21
CA MET A 152 16.15 20.38 20.72
C MET A 152 17.09 21.16 19.81
N ASP A 153 17.86 20.46 18.96
CA ASP A 153 18.73 21.11 17.98
C ASP A 153 17.91 21.88 16.94
N LEU A 154 18.43 23.02 16.52
CA LEU A 154 17.86 23.81 15.45
C LEU A 154 18.22 23.17 14.11
N ILE A 155 17.24 22.55 13.46
CA ILE A 155 17.35 22.04 12.09
C ILE A 155 16.73 23.05 11.13
N VAL A 156 17.47 23.40 10.08
CA VAL A 156 17.04 24.26 8.98
C VAL A 156 17.41 23.63 7.64
N VAL A 157 16.50 23.74 6.67
CA VAL A 157 16.77 23.45 5.27
C VAL A 157 16.69 24.76 4.51
N VAL A 158 17.67 25.02 3.66
CA VAL A 158 17.77 26.23 2.84
C VAL A 158 17.86 25.90 1.36
N ASP A 159 17.43 26.84 0.50
CA ASP A 159 17.66 26.77 -0.95
C ASP A 159 19.13 27.10 -1.29
N LEU A 160 19.47 27.07 -2.58
CA LEU A 160 20.84 27.34 -3.05
C LEU A 160 21.30 28.78 -2.78
N GLU A 161 20.38 29.70 -2.51
CA GLU A 161 20.67 31.08 -2.12
C GLU A 161 20.73 31.27 -0.60
N GLY A 162 20.48 30.21 0.18
CA GLY A 162 20.51 30.23 1.65
C GLY A 162 19.21 30.73 2.28
N ARG A 163 18.12 30.83 1.52
CA ARG A 163 16.79 31.18 2.06
C ARG A 163 16.12 29.95 2.64
N ARG A 164 15.42 30.13 3.77
CA ARG A 164 14.80 29.04 4.53
C ARG A 164 13.64 28.39 3.76
N VAL A 165 13.75 27.08 3.55
CA VAL A 165 12.70 26.22 3.00
C VAL A 165 11.95 25.50 4.11
N TYR A 166 12.65 25.17 5.20
CA TYR A 166 12.06 24.52 6.38
C TYR A 166 12.82 24.93 7.64
N ASN A 167 12.10 25.08 8.74
CA ASN A 167 12.65 25.23 10.08
C ASN A 167 11.94 24.24 11.01
N SER A 168 12.72 23.52 11.81
CA SER A 168 12.17 22.66 12.88
C SER A 168 11.42 23.46 13.94
N PRO A 169 10.42 22.88 14.63
CA PRO A 169 9.69 23.57 15.70
C PRO A 169 10.53 24.07 16.87
N SER A 170 11.72 23.49 17.09
CA SER A 170 12.68 23.93 18.11
C SER A 170 13.04 25.42 17.98
N TYR A 171 12.92 26.00 16.77
CA TYR A 171 13.02 27.44 16.51
C TYR A 171 12.09 28.28 17.39
N LYS A 172 10.88 27.79 17.71
CA LYS A 172 9.89 28.53 18.51
C LYS A 172 10.45 29.00 19.85
N SER A 173 11.32 28.20 20.46
CA SER A 173 11.90 28.49 21.76
C SER A 173 13.01 29.55 21.72
N LEU A 174 13.79 29.63 20.63
CA LEU A 174 14.99 30.47 20.55
C LEU A 174 14.83 31.66 19.60
N LEU A 175 14.14 31.48 18.47
CA LEU A 175 14.11 32.40 17.33
C LEU A 175 12.69 32.86 16.96
N GLY A 176 11.67 32.37 17.66
CA GLY A 176 10.27 32.70 17.44
C GLY A 176 9.60 31.79 16.42
N ASP A 177 8.44 32.21 15.91
CA ASP A 177 7.58 31.38 15.06
C ASP A 177 8.30 30.87 13.79
N PRO A 178 8.56 29.54 13.67
CA PRO A 178 9.29 28.96 12.54
C PRO A 178 8.62 29.24 11.19
N ALA A 179 7.29 29.37 11.15
CA ALA A 179 6.53 29.61 9.93
C ALA A 179 6.77 31.02 9.37
N ARG A 180 7.01 32.01 10.25
CA ARG A 180 7.30 33.40 9.84
C ARG A 180 8.68 33.57 9.22
N LEU A 181 9.56 32.59 9.42
CA LEU A 181 10.93 32.62 8.92
C LEU A 181 11.06 31.97 7.54
N LEU A 182 10.03 31.31 7.01
CA LEU A 182 10.08 30.72 5.67
C LEU A 182 10.37 31.80 4.60
N GLY A 183 11.29 31.50 3.69
CA GLY A 183 11.74 32.40 2.62
C GLY A 183 12.74 33.48 3.03
N THR A 184 13.01 33.67 4.34
CA THR A 184 13.99 34.65 4.82
C THR A 184 15.42 34.12 4.74
N ASP A 185 16.42 35.02 4.75
CA ASP A 185 17.84 34.67 4.68
C ASP A 185 18.32 34.02 6.00
N SER A 186 18.81 32.77 5.92
CA SER A 186 19.28 32.01 7.08
C SER A 186 20.51 32.58 7.78
N PHE A 187 21.23 33.49 7.13
CA PHE A 187 22.47 34.09 7.65
C PHE A 187 22.23 35.38 8.45
N GLU A 188 21.00 35.91 8.51
CA GLU A 188 20.69 37.18 9.18
C GLU A 188 20.99 37.16 10.69
N GLU A 189 20.73 36.04 11.33
CA GLU A 189 20.91 35.85 12.76
C GLU A 189 22.31 35.32 13.11
N ILE A 190 23.18 35.09 12.12
CA ILE A 190 24.60 34.85 12.38
C ILE A 190 25.27 36.16 12.77
N HIS A 191 26.12 36.12 13.79
CA HIS A 191 26.91 37.27 14.25
C HIS A 191 27.66 37.91 13.06
N PRO A 192 27.67 39.25 12.92
CA PRO A 192 28.23 39.92 11.73
C PRO A 192 29.65 39.52 11.37
N GLU A 193 30.50 39.30 12.38
CA GLU A 193 31.90 38.85 12.19
C GLU A 193 32.02 37.42 11.63
N ASP A 194 31.00 36.57 11.86
CA ASP A 194 31.01 35.18 11.42
C ASP A 194 30.30 34.99 10.05
N ARG A 195 29.43 35.93 9.66
CA ARG A 195 28.50 35.76 8.52
C ARG A 195 29.18 35.44 7.20
N GLU A 196 30.19 36.20 6.80
CA GLU A 196 30.86 35.97 5.50
C GLU A 196 31.68 34.67 5.49
N ARG A 197 32.25 34.30 6.65
CA ARG A 197 32.94 33.01 6.81
C ARG A 197 31.95 31.87 6.60
N ILE A 198 30.78 31.92 7.22
CA ILE A 198 29.76 30.87 7.08
C ILE A 198 29.15 30.85 5.67
N ARG A 199 28.91 32.00 5.04
CA ARG A 199 28.49 32.05 3.62
C ARG A 199 29.51 31.41 2.70
N ARG A 200 30.82 31.55 2.97
CA ARG A 200 31.87 30.87 2.20
C ARG A 200 31.78 29.35 2.36
N VAL A 201 31.66 28.86 3.59
CA VAL A 201 31.48 27.42 3.90
C VAL A 201 30.24 26.88 3.19
N PHE A 202 29.15 27.62 3.20
CA PHE A 202 27.91 27.26 2.49
C PHE A 202 28.11 27.18 0.97
N ARG A 203 28.74 28.20 0.35
CA ARG A 203 29.05 28.17 -1.09
C ARG A 203 29.95 27.00 -1.49
N GLU A 204 30.94 26.68 -0.65
CA GLU A 204 31.82 25.54 -0.87
C GLU A 204 31.07 24.20 -0.73
N THR A 205 30.18 24.10 0.24
CA THR A 205 29.29 22.93 0.42
C THR A 205 28.41 22.72 -0.82
N ILE A 206 27.84 23.79 -1.38
CA ILE A 206 27.06 23.72 -2.64
C ILE A 206 27.95 23.25 -3.80
N ALA A 207 29.14 23.84 -3.94
CA ALA A 207 30.02 23.54 -5.08
C ALA A 207 30.58 22.11 -5.05
N THR A 208 30.78 21.55 -3.86
CA THR A 208 31.43 20.24 -3.67
C THR A 208 30.45 19.11 -3.36
N GLY A 209 29.25 19.43 -2.87
CA GLY A 209 28.29 18.47 -2.34
C GLY A 209 28.69 17.85 -0.99
N VAL A 210 29.78 18.32 -0.37
CA VAL A 210 30.28 17.79 0.90
C VAL A 210 30.02 18.77 2.02
N GLY A 211 29.21 18.36 3.01
CA GLY A 211 28.91 19.16 4.18
C GLY A 211 30.13 19.36 5.08
N GLN A 212 30.27 20.57 5.63
CA GLN A 212 31.33 20.92 6.57
C GLN A 212 30.75 21.28 7.93
N ARG A 213 31.44 20.87 9.01
CA ARG A 213 31.16 21.34 10.36
C ARG A 213 31.80 22.71 10.57
N ALA A 214 31.01 23.70 10.97
CA ALA A 214 31.49 25.02 11.33
C ALA A 214 30.85 25.52 12.63
N GLU A 215 31.64 26.20 13.45
CA GLU A 215 31.17 26.86 14.67
C GLU A 215 31.05 28.36 14.42
N PHE A 216 29.96 28.97 14.88
CA PHE A 216 29.68 30.40 14.73
C PHE A 216 28.74 30.87 15.84
N ARG A 217 28.73 32.19 16.07
CA ARG A 217 27.84 32.80 17.06
C ARG A 217 26.49 33.13 16.45
N PHE A 218 25.43 32.85 17.20
CA PHE A 218 24.05 33.21 16.86
C PHE A 218 23.62 34.42 17.66
N MET A 219 22.96 35.36 16.99
CA MET A 219 22.37 36.55 17.58
C MET A 219 20.94 36.23 18.00
N LEU A 220 20.72 36.06 19.30
CA LEU A 220 19.36 35.98 19.85
C LEU A 220 18.81 37.40 19.99
N LYS A 221 17.63 37.67 19.43
CA LYS A 221 16.92 38.92 19.75
C LYS A 221 16.56 38.87 21.23
N GLU A 222 16.96 39.89 22.01
CA GLU A 222 16.58 39.97 23.42
C GLU A 222 15.06 39.82 23.54
N ARG A 223 14.63 38.86 24.37
CA ARG A 223 13.22 38.72 24.71
C ARG A 223 12.81 39.98 25.46
N GLY A 224 12.08 40.87 24.80
CA GLY A 224 11.28 41.86 25.50
C GLY A 224 10.34 41.11 26.43
N VAL A 225 10.56 41.26 27.74
CA VAL A 225 9.64 40.80 28.78
C VAL A 225 8.31 41.51 28.57
N HIS A 226 7.28 40.77 28.16
CA HIS A 226 5.89 41.12 28.34
C HIS A 226 5.10 39.87 28.70
#